data_AF-A0A800A2J3-F1
#
_entry.id   AF-A0A800A2J3-F1
#
_cell.length_a   1.000
_cell.length_b   1.000
_cell.length_c   1.000
_cell.angle_alpha   90.00
_cell.angle_beta   90.00
_cell.angle_gamma   90.00
#
_symmetry.space_group_name_H-M   'P 1'
#
loop_
_entity.id
_entity.type
_entity.pdbx_description
1 polymer ?
#
loop_
_entity_poly.entity_id
_entity_poly.type
_entity_poly.pdbx_seq_one_letter_code
_entity_poly.pdbx_strand_id
1 'polypeptide(L)' 'LDVLEKEPPDPDDPILKLDNVIFTPHIAYLSVDSIHNLRTMVSEEAGRELLCWAK' A
#
# COMPACT_ATOMS: atom_id res chain seq x y z
N LEU A 1 -10.45 -4.60 8.67
CA LEU A 1 -10.21 -4.62 7.22
C LEU A 1 -9.20 -3.54 6.91
N ASP A 2 -8.12 -3.88 6.21
CA ASP A 2 -7.11 -2.91 5.77
C ASP A 2 -7.38 -2.38 4.36
N VAL A 3 -8.07 -3.18 3.54
CA VAL A 3 -8.37 -2.90 2.14
C VAL A 3 -9.88 -2.91 1.94
N LEU A 4 -10.37 -2.02 1.10
CA LEU A 4 -11.77 -1.93 0.67
C LEU A 4 -11.85 -1.89 -0.87
N GLU A 5 -13.02 -2.19 -1.44
CA GLU A 5 -13.19 -2.22 -2.91
C GLU A 5 -12.89 -0.85 -3.56
N LYS A 6 -13.35 0.23 -2.92
CA LYS A 6 -13.07 1.60 -3.30
C LYS A 6 -12.28 2.29 -2.20
N GLU A 7 -11.19 2.93 -2.57
CA GLU A 7 -10.31 3.63 -1.64
C GLU A 7 -10.07 5.09 -2.08
N PRO A 8 -10.34 6.08 -1.20
CA PRO A 8 -10.98 5.96 0.11
C PRO A 8 -12.47 5.52 0.00
N PRO A 9 -13.03 4.87 1.04
CA PRO A 9 -14.44 4.49 1.05
C PRO A 9 -15.34 5.73 1.10
N ASP A 10 -16.60 5.56 0.69
CA ASP A 10 -17.63 6.57 0.92
C ASP A 10 -17.85 6.72 2.44
N PRO A 11 -17.78 7.94 3.01
CA PRO A 11 -18.03 8.14 4.45
C PRO A 11 -19.39 7.63 4.94
N ASP A 12 -20.39 7.55 4.05
CA ASP A 12 -21.74 7.07 4.37
C ASP A 12 -21.92 5.55 4.19
N ASP A 13 -20.88 4.83 3.75
CA ASP A 13 -20.92 3.38 3.53
C ASP A 13 -21.35 2.62 4.80
N PRO A 14 -22.42 1.80 4.74
CA PRO A 14 -22.92 1.03 5.87
C PRO A 14 -21.85 0.15 6.56
N ILE A 15 -20.84 -0.32 5.84
CA ILE A 15 -19.80 -1.19 6.42
C ILE A 15 -19.00 -0.49 7.51
N LEU A 16 -18.84 0.85 7.41
CA LEU A 16 -18.12 1.67 8.39
C LEU A 16 -18.87 1.82 9.72
N LYS A 17 -20.15 1.44 9.76
CA LYS A 17 -21.02 1.53 10.94
C LYS A 17 -21.12 0.20 11.72
N LEU A 18 -20.41 -0.84 11.28
CA LEU A 18 -20.42 -2.15 11.92
C LEU A 18 -19.50 -2.18 13.14
N ASP A 19 -20.07 -2.35 14.34
CA ASP A 19 -19.32 -2.36 15.61
C ASP A 19 -18.38 -3.57 15.76
N ASN A 20 -18.59 -4.63 14.97
CA ASN A 20 -17.80 -5.86 15.02
C ASN A 20 -16.64 -5.88 14.03
N VAL A 21 -16.31 -4.75 13.40
CA VAL A 21 -15.24 -4.65 12.40
C VAL A 21 -14.28 -3.52 12.78
N ILE A 22 -13.00 -3.83 12.85
CA ILE A 22 -11.92 -2.83 13.04
C ILE A 22 -11.33 -2.51 11.67
N PHE A 23 -11.19 -1.22 11.34
CA PHE A 23 -10.61 -0.76 10.08
C PHE A 23 -9.22 -0.17 10.28
N THR A 24 -8.36 -0.33 9.28
CA THR A 24 -7.07 0.35 9.16
C THR A 24 -7.00 1.01 7.78
N PRO A 25 -6.42 2.22 7.65
CA PRO A 25 -6.49 2.99 6.40
C PRO A 25 -5.45 2.53 5.35
N HIS A 26 -5.50 1.27 4.92
CA HIS A 26 -4.55 0.66 3.98
C HIS A 26 -3.09 0.83 4.41
N ILE A 27 -2.79 0.42 5.64
CA ILE A 27 -1.46 0.56 6.26
C ILE A 27 -0.89 -0.75 6.80
N ALA A 28 -1.44 -1.91 6.44
CA ALA A 28 -0.86 -3.19 6.87
C ALA A 28 0.58 -3.38 6.39
N TYR A 29 0.99 -2.68 5.32
CA TYR A 29 2.36 -2.70 4.81
C TYR A 29 3.35 -1.82 5.59
N LEU A 30 2.89 -0.96 6.51
CA LEU A 30 3.69 0.14 7.07
C LEU A 30 4.56 -0.31 8.26
N SER A 31 5.40 -1.33 8.06
CA SER A 31 6.49 -1.66 9.00
C SER A 31 7.81 -0.99 8.58
N VAL A 32 8.74 -0.82 9.52
CA VAL A 32 10.07 -0.24 9.23
C VAL A 32 10.79 -1.08 8.17
N ASP A 33 10.79 -2.41 8.32
CA ASP A 33 11.44 -3.33 7.40
C ASP A 33 10.76 -3.34 6.02
N SER A 34 9.41 -3.32 6.00
CA SER A 34 8.65 -3.27 4.74
C SER A 34 8.92 -2.00 3.96
N ILE A 35 8.99 -0.84 4.61
CA ILE A 35 9.32 0.43 3.94
C ILE A 35 10.77 0.44 3.45
N HIS A 36 11.71 -0.10 4.23
CA HIS A 36 13.10 -0.24 3.81
C HIS A 36 13.18 -1.10 2.53
N ASN A 37 12.57 -2.29 2.56
CA ASN A 37 12.56 -3.22 1.43
C ASN A 37 11.88 -2.63 0.19
N LEU A 38 10.72 -1.98 0.36
CA LEU A 38 9.98 -1.33 -0.74
C LEU A 38 10.87 -0.31 -1.47
N ARG A 39 11.56 0.55 -0.72
CA ARG A 39 12.44 1.58 -1.29
C ARG A 39 13.63 0.99 -2.03
N THR A 40 14.26 -0.03 -1.45
CA THR A 40 15.39 -0.73 -2.07
C THR A 40 14.97 -1.40 -3.37
N MET A 41 13.92 -2.21 -3.36
CA MET A 41 13.45 -2.93 -4.55
C MET A 41 13.06 -1.99 -5.70
N VAL A 42 12.32 -0.91 -5.41
CA VAL A 42 11.93 0.08 -6.43
C VAL A 42 13.15 0.78 -7.03
N SER A 43 14.15 1.11 -6.20
CA SER A 43 15.37 1.78 -6.66
C SER A 43 16.22 0.87 -7.53
N GLU A 44 16.36 -0.41 -7.15
CA GLU A 44 17.09 -1.42 -7.92
C GLU A 44 16.43 -1.67 -9.28
N GLU A 45 15.10 -1.76 -9.33
CA GLU A 45 14.37 -1.96 -10.58
C GLU A 45 14.49 -0.75 -11.51
N ALA A 46 14.32 0.46 -10.98
CA ALA A 46 14.53 1.68 -11.75
C ALA A 46 15.97 1.75 -12.32
N GLY A 47 16.98 1.39 -11.51
CA GLY A 47 18.37 1.34 -11.96
C GLY A 47 18.61 0.30 -13.06
N ARG A 48 17.98 -0.88 -12.95
CA ARG A 48 18.06 -1.95 -13.95
C ARG A 48 17.53 -1.48 -15.30
N GLU A 49 16.34 -0.87 -15.32
CA GLU A 49 15.72 -0.35 -16.53
C GLU A 49 16.58 0.75 -17.16
N LEU A 50 17.04 1.73 -16.37
CA LEU A 50 17.92 2.79 -16.88
C LEU A 50 19.21 2.25 -17.51
N LEU A 51 19.82 1.23 -16.90
CA LEU A 51 21.00 0.56 -17.44
C LEU A 51 20.70 -0.26 -18.70
N CYS A 52 19.52 -0.86 -18.81
CA CYS A 52 19.06 -1.53 -20.04
C CYS A 52 18.92 -0.54 -21.19
N TRP A 53 18.31 0.62 -20.94
CA TRP A 53 18.13 1.68 -21.96
C TRP A 53 19.44 2.34 -22.38
N ALA A 54 20.47 2.33 -21.52
CA ALA A 54 21.77 2.93 -21.79
C ALA A 54 22.74 2.02 -22.57
N LYS A 55 22.37 0.76 -22.83
CA LYS A 55 23.14 -0.20 -23.63
C LYS A 55 22.56 -0.33 -25.03
#